data_AF-A0A1V3WEW6-F1
#
_entry.id   AF-A0A1V3WEW6-F1
#
_cell.length_a   1.000
_cell.length_b   1.000
_cell.length_c   1.000
_cell.angle_alpha   90.00
_cell.angle_beta   90.00
_cell.angle_gamma   90.00
#
_symmetry.space_group_name_H-M   'P 1'
#
loop_
_entity.id
_entity.type
_entity.pdbx_description
1 polymer ?
#
loop_
_entity_poly.entity_id
_entity_poly.type
_entity_poly.pdbx_seq_one_letter_code
_entity_poly.pdbx_strand_id
1 'polypeptide(L)'
;MADEIAVAHHEAAHTVAALMTVNNKLDDRIAVTVGTIDGGPSGGNSKVRISGDHPVQAAFMYYAGPWAEARLQWGKPVHGLDDKDEGGTSFRRIVAEKFDFGADSDGACYAALIEAVPSIPDNEPYWSGQLEQAWPVVEKLAGALRDRLNGAEPRPYLPELGGNRTMRNGSMTYGEVVKLVKPLLETCGMWRYLS
;
A
#
# COMPACT_ATOMS: atom_id res chain seq x y z
N MET A 1 7.46 0.72 15.15
CA MET A 1 6.97 -0.61 14.75
C MET A 1 5.58 -0.42 14.16
N ALA A 2 5.33 -0.90 12.94
CA ALA A 2 4.05 -0.70 12.27
C ALA A 2 2.99 -1.66 12.85
N ASP A 3 1.81 -1.11 13.12
CA ASP A 3 0.61 -1.84 13.53
C ASP A 3 0.07 -2.70 12.38
N GLU A 4 -0.54 -3.86 12.67
CA GLU A 4 -1.14 -4.74 11.65
C GLU A 4 -2.19 -4.02 10.79
N ILE A 5 -2.89 -3.04 11.37
CA ILE A 5 -3.86 -2.21 10.66
C ILE A 5 -3.16 -1.34 9.63
N ALA A 6 -2.07 -0.67 10.03
CA ALA A 6 -1.29 0.18 9.14
C ALA A 6 -0.70 -0.63 7.98
N VAL A 7 -0.09 -1.79 8.27
CA VAL A 7 0.46 -2.69 7.25
C VAL A 7 -0.61 -3.16 6.26
N ALA A 8 -1.81 -3.53 6.74
CA ALA A 8 -2.87 -3.97 5.83
C ALA A 8 -3.34 -2.84 4.89
N HIS A 9 -3.41 -1.60 5.37
CA HIS A 9 -3.75 -0.45 4.52
C HIS A 9 -2.63 -0.10 3.54
N HIS A 10 -1.38 -0.17 3.99
CA HIS A 10 -0.20 0.02 3.17
C HIS A 10 -0.20 -0.91 1.96
N GLU A 11 -0.33 -2.22 2.20
CA GLU A 11 -0.31 -3.23 1.13
C GLU A 11 -1.55 -3.17 0.23
N ALA A 12 -2.71 -2.87 0.82
CA ALA A 12 -3.94 -2.66 0.05
C ALA A 12 -3.80 -1.47 -0.91
N ALA A 13 -3.15 -0.39 -0.48
CA ALA A 13 -2.97 0.80 -1.31
C ALA A 13 -2.02 0.56 -2.49
N HIS A 14 -0.89 -0.13 -2.29
CA HIS A 14 -0.02 -0.58 -3.39
C HIS A 14 -0.81 -1.38 -4.44
N THR A 15 -1.61 -2.33 -3.96
CA THR A 15 -2.39 -3.21 -4.83
C THR A 15 -3.48 -2.45 -5.58
N VAL A 16 -4.19 -1.52 -4.92
CA VAL A 16 -5.22 -0.68 -5.55
C VAL A 16 -4.59 0.27 -6.57
N ALA A 17 -3.47 0.93 -6.23
CA ALA A 17 -2.74 1.80 -7.15
C ALA A 17 -2.28 1.07 -8.42
N ALA A 18 -1.83 -0.18 -8.29
CA ALA A 18 -1.52 -1.03 -9.42
C ALA A 18 -2.74 -1.29 -10.31
N LEU A 19 -3.89 -1.61 -9.73
CA LEU A 19 -5.11 -1.87 -10.48
C LEU A 19 -5.68 -0.61 -11.17
N MET A 20 -5.37 0.57 -10.66
CA MET A 20 -5.73 1.86 -11.27
C MET A 20 -4.85 2.23 -12.47
N THR A 21 -3.60 1.73 -12.52
CA THR A 21 -2.58 2.12 -13.51
C THR A 21 -2.30 1.07 -14.58
N VAL A 22 -2.54 -0.23 -14.34
CA VAL A 22 -2.07 -1.25 -15.29
C VAL A 22 -2.93 -1.30 -16.56
N ASN A 23 -2.31 -0.91 -17.68
CA ASN A 23 -2.83 -1.10 -19.03
C ASN A 23 -2.73 -2.57 -19.46
N ASN A 24 -3.87 -3.29 -19.37
CA ASN A 24 -4.20 -4.56 -20.04
C ASN A 24 -3.26 -5.78 -19.90
N LYS A 25 -2.12 -5.71 -19.20
CA LYS A 25 -1.24 -6.85 -18.91
C LYS A 25 -0.95 -7.00 -17.42
N LEU A 26 -2.02 -7.09 -16.63
CA LEU A 26 -1.91 -7.65 -15.29
C LEU A 26 -1.54 -9.13 -15.46
N ASP A 27 -0.25 -9.43 -15.29
CA ASP A 27 0.24 -10.80 -15.11
C ASP A 27 -0.54 -11.40 -13.92
N ASP A 28 -0.80 -12.70 -13.91
CA ASP A 28 -1.56 -13.42 -12.86
C ASP A 28 -0.85 -13.41 -11.47
N ARG A 29 0.12 -12.50 -11.29
CA ARG A 29 1.08 -12.42 -10.20
C ARG A 29 0.74 -11.41 -9.12
N ILE A 30 -0.28 -10.56 -9.29
CA ILE A 30 -0.73 -9.71 -8.18
C ILE A 30 -1.23 -10.64 -7.07
N ALA A 31 -0.46 -10.69 -5.99
CA ALA A 31 -0.85 -11.28 -4.73
C ALA A 31 -0.49 -10.28 -3.66
N VAL A 32 -1.38 -10.12 -2.69
CA VAL A 32 -1.13 -9.26 -1.53
C VAL A 32 -1.10 -10.13 -0.29
N THR A 33 -0.07 -9.93 0.52
CA THR A 33 0.19 -10.69 1.73
C THR A 33 0.46 -9.72 2.88
N VAL A 34 -0.15 -10.00 4.03
CA VAL A 34 0.17 -9.37 5.31
C VAL A 34 0.57 -10.49 6.27
N GLY A 35 1.62 -10.25 7.05
CA GLY A 35 2.14 -11.16 8.05
C GLY A 35 2.37 -10.46 9.38
N THR A 36 2.23 -11.22 10.47
CA THR A 36 2.60 -10.76 11.81
C THR A 36 3.35 -11.86 12.56
N ILE A 37 4.27 -11.45 13.42
CA ILE A 37 5.00 -12.32 14.34
C ILE A 37 4.47 -12.01 15.74
N ASP A 38 4.01 -13.02 16.47
CA ASP A 38 3.47 -12.81 17.81
C ASP A 38 4.56 -12.23 18.75
N GLY A 39 4.25 -11.09 19.37
CA GLY A 39 5.20 -10.31 20.18
C GLY A 39 6.31 -9.61 19.38
N GLY A 40 6.19 -9.54 18.05
CA GLY A 40 7.13 -8.92 17.13
C GLY A 40 6.46 -7.94 16.15
N PRO A 41 7.22 -7.42 15.17
CA PRO A 41 6.69 -6.50 14.18
C PRO A 41 5.81 -7.20 13.14
N SER A 42 4.80 -6.49 12.65
CA SER A 42 4.02 -6.87 11.45
C SER A 42 4.74 -6.38 10.18
N GLY A 43 4.49 -7.06 9.06
CA GLY A 43 5.04 -6.70 7.75
C GLY A 43 4.16 -7.23 6.61
N GLY A 44 4.38 -6.75 5.39
CA GLY A 44 3.57 -7.10 4.24
C GLY A 44 4.37 -7.19 2.95
N ASN A 45 3.72 -7.68 1.91
CA ASN A 45 4.24 -7.60 0.56
C ASN A 45 3.11 -7.67 -0.46
N SER A 46 3.10 -6.69 -1.37
CA SER A 46 2.31 -6.70 -2.58
C SER A 46 3.20 -7.11 -3.76
N LYS A 47 2.94 -8.30 -4.31
CA LYS A 47 3.65 -8.84 -5.48
C LYS A 47 3.15 -8.18 -6.76
N VAL A 48 3.34 -6.88 -6.91
CA VAL A 48 3.07 -6.20 -8.18
C VAL A 48 4.38 -6.08 -8.95
N ARG A 49 4.45 -6.70 -10.14
CA ARG A 49 5.59 -6.48 -11.04
C ARG A 49 5.43 -5.14 -11.72
N ILE A 50 6.30 -4.21 -11.35
CA ILE A 50 6.45 -2.92 -12.03
C ILE A 50 7.45 -3.12 -13.17
N SER A 51 7.05 -2.73 -14.38
CA SER A 51 8.00 -2.65 -15.50
C SER A 51 8.76 -1.33 -15.40
N GLY A 52 10.09 -1.39 -15.50
CA GLY A 52 10.96 -0.21 -15.34
C GLY A 52 10.85 0.83 -16.47
N ASP A 53 10.03 0.56 -17.49
CA ASP A 53 9.71 1.45 -18.60
C ASP A 53 8.61 2.48 -18.28
N HIS A 54 7.96 2.38 -17.11
CA HIS A 54 6.92 3.31 -16.67
C HIS A 54 7.22 3.92 -15.27
N PRO A 55 8.25 4.78 -15.16
CA PRO A 55 8.73 5.28 -13.86
C PRO A 55 7.70 6.10 -13.08
N VAL A 56 6.82 6.82 -13.76
CA VAL A 56 5.74 7.61 -13.12
C VAL A 56 4.68 6.69 -12.49
N GLN A 57 4.30 5.61 -13.17
CA GLN A 57 3.35 4.62 -12.63
C GLN A 57 3.98 3.84 -11.47
N ALA A 58 5.24 3.45 -11.61
CA ALA A 58 6.03 2.85 -10.55
C ALA A 58 6.03 3.71 -9.28
N ALA A 59 6.33 5.00 -9.45
CA ALA A 59 6.41 5.97 -8.37
C ALA A 59 5.05 6.16 -7.68
N PHE A 60 3.95 6.23 -8.44
CA PHE A 60 2.61 6.29 -7.87
C PHE A 60 2.30 5.08 -6.98
N MET A 61 2.68 3.87 -7.42
CA MET A 61 2.51 2.68 -6.61
C MET A 61 3.31 2.77 -5.31
N TYR A 62 4.63 3.00 -5.39
CA TYR A 62 5.47 3.13 -4.19
C TYR A 62 5.00 4.24 -3.23
N TYR A 63 4.39 5.30 -3.76
CA TYR A 63 3.79 6.37 -2.96
C TYR A 63 2.52 5.94 -2.22
N ALA A 64 1.75 5.00 -2.77
CA ALA A 64 0.42 4.65 -2.27
C ALA A 64 0.44 4.01 -0.87
N GLY A 65 1.40 3.12 -0.59
CA GLY A 65 1.53 2.48 0.72
C GLY A 65 1.77 3.47 1.87
N PRO A 66 2.84 4.27 1.83
CA PRO A 66 3.12 5.33 2.79
C PRO A 66 2.00 6.37 2.91
N TRP A 67 1.37 6.73 1.79
CA TRP A 67 0.21 7.62 1.80
C TRP A 67 -0.97 7.03 2.59
N ALA A 68 -1.25 5.73 2.44
CA ALA A 68 -2.35 5.08 3.16
C ALA A 68 -2.10 4.98 4.67
N GLU A 69 -0.85 4.75 5.08
CA GLU A 69 -0.48 4.84 6.49
C GLU A 69 -0.67 6.24 7.05
N ALA A 70 -0.26 7.27 6.29
CA ALA A 70 -0.47 8.66 6.67
C ALA A 70 -1.96 8.98 6.76
N ARG A 71 -2.78 8.52 5.79
CA ARG A 71 -4.22 8.71 5.75
C ARG A 71 -4.95 8.06 6.92
N LEU A 72 -4.49 6.87 7.33
CA LEU A 72 -4.99 6.17 8.51
C LEU A 72 -4.67 6.95 9.79
N GLN A 73 -3.42 7.43 9.93
CA GLN A 73 -3.00 8.28 11.06
C GLN A 73 -3.77 9.62 11.08
N TRP A 74 -4.05 10.19 9.91
CA TRP A 74 -4.78 11.45 9.77
C TRP A 74 -6.25 11.35 10.20
N GLY A 75 -6.87 10.18 10.01
CA GLY A 75 -8.19 9.84 10.55
C GLY A 75 -9.39 10.56 9.90
N LYS A 76 -9.18 11.40 8.89
CA LYS A 76 -10.23 12.18 8.19
C LYS A 76 -9.91 12.33 6.70
N PRO A 77 -10.89 12.68 5.85
CA PRO A 77 -10.63 12.94 4.43
C PRO A 77 -9.50 13.96 4.20
N VAL A 78 -8.64 13.66 3.23
CA VAL A 78 -7.55 14.56 2.81
C VAL A 78 -8.05 15.42 1.66
N HIS A 79 -8.04 16.74 1.84
CA HIS A 79 -8.45 17.69 0.80
C HIS A 79 -7.24 18.28 0.07
N GLY A 80 -6.08 18.28 0.71
CA GLY A 80 -4.80 18.66 0.11
C GLY A 80 -3.61 18.17 0.92
N LEU A 81 -2.46 18.02 0.26
CA LEU A 81 -1.21 17.60 0.90
C LEU A 81 -0.71 18.61 1.95
N ASP A 82 -1.05 19.88 1.79
CA ASP A 82 -0.62 20.94 2.70
C ASP A 82 -1.64 21.21 3.81
N ASP A 83 -2.75 20.43 3.87
CA ASP A 83 -3.68 20.44 4.99
C ASP A 83 -2.93 20.13 6.28
N LYS A 84 -3.28 20.82 7.36
CA LYS A 84 -2.64 20.69 8.67
C LYS A 84 -3.55 20.04 9.68
N ASP A 85 -2.95 19.24 10.58
CA ASP A 85 -3.63 18.76 11.77
C ASP A 85 -3.69 19.85 12.83
N GLU A 86 -4.27 19.53 13.99
CA GLU A 86 -4.36 20.44 15.14
C GLU A 86 -2.97 20.85 15.67
N GLY A 87 -1.94 20.04 15.43
CA GLY A 87 -0.55 20.30 15.79
C GLY A 87 0.22 21.13 14.75
N GLY A 88 -0.41 21.49 13.62
CA GLY A 88 0.22 22.25 12.55
C GLY A 88 1.11 21.42 11.61
N THR A 89 1.13 20.10 11.75
CA THR A 89 1.85 19.18 10.87
C THR A 89 1.07 19.00 9.59
N SER A 90 1.71 19.21 8.43
CA SER A 90 1.04 18.99 7.15
C SER A 90 0.90 17.50 6.85
N PHE A 91 -0.16 17.14 6.12
CA PHE A 91 -0.35 15.76 5.66
C PHE A 91 0.86 15.25 4.85
N ARG A 92 1.43 16.09 3.97
CA ARG A 92 2.66 15.81 3.21
C ARG A 92 3.81 15.38 4.12
N ARG A 93 3.98 16.05 5.26
CA ARG A 93 5.04 15.71 6.21
C ARG A 93 4.81 14.34 6.84
N ILE A 94 3.57 14.01 7.16
CA ILE A 94 3.23 12.68 7.68
C ILE A 94 3.52 11.60 6.64
N VAL A 95 3.18 11.83 5.36
CA VAL A 95 3.54 10.90 4.27
C VAL A 95 5.05 10.71 4.18
N ALA A 96 5.83 11.80 4.22
CA ALA A 96 7.29 11.74 4.19
C ALA A 96 7.87 10.92 5.36
N GLU A 97 7.29 11.02 6.55
CA GLU A 97 7.68 10.21 7.71
C GLU A 97 7.37 8.71 7.54
N LYS A 98 6.39 8.34 6.70
CA LYS A 98 6.07 6.93 6.40
C LYS A 98 7.00 6.30 5.36
N PHE A 99 7.71 7.11 4.57
CA PHE A 99 8.71 6.61 3.64
C PHE A 99 10.02 6.14 4.30
N ASP A 100 10.26 6.52 5.57
CA ASP A 100 11.57 6.35 6.23
C ASP A 100 11.79 4.92 6.76
N PHE A 101 11.95 3.96 5.86
CA PHE A 101 12.43 2.61 6.14
C PHE A 101 13.54 2.23 5.14
N GLY A 102 14.42 1.28 5.47
CA GLY A 102 15.74 1.05 4.84
C GLY A 102 15.84 0.79 3.32
N ALA A 103 16.98 0.26 2.87
CA ALA A 103 17.41 0.25 1.46
C ALA A 103 16.48 -0.46 0.43
N ASP A 104 15.56 -1.33 0.89
CA ASP A 104 14.57 -2.02 0.04
C ASP A 104 13.13 -1.52 0.29
N SER A 105 12.96 -0.35 0.92
CA SER A 105 11.65 0.23 1.19
C SER A 105 11.04 0.91 -0.03
N ASP A 106 9.75 1.21 0.06
CA ASP A 106 9.08 2.10 -0.88
C ASP A 106 9.80 3.45 -1.00
N GLY A 107 10.36 3.97 0.09
CA GLY A 107 11.10 5.24 0.10
C GLY A 107 12.37 5.17 -0.72
N ALA A 108 13.14 4.09 -0.59
CA ALA A 108 14.34 3.88 -1.40
C ALA A 108 13.99 3.72 -2.89
N CYS A 109 12.95 2.95 -3.21
CA CYS A 109 12.49 2.77 -4.58
C CYS A 109 11.96 4.07 -5.20
N TYR A 110 11.15 4.82 -4.44
CA TYR A 110 10.60 6.11 -4.85
C TYR A 110 11.71 7.15 -5.05
N ALA A 111 12.69 7.22 -4.15
CA ALA A 111 13.84 8.12 -4.27
C ALA A 111 14.67 7.82 -5.53
N ALA A 112 14.95 6.55 -5.83
CA ALA A 112 15.65 6.16 -7.05
C ALA A 112 14.90 6.57 -8.33
N LEU A 113 13.56 6.52 -8.30
CA LEU A 113 12.74 6.99 -9.41
C LEU A 113 12.78 8.51 -9.55
N ILE A 114 12.78 9.26 -8.44
CA ILE A 114 12.94 10.73 -8.45
C ILE A 114 14.30 11.12 -9.02
N GLU A 115 15.37 10.40 -8.67
CA GLU A 115 16.71 10.64 -9.25
C GLU A 115 16.70 10.50 -10.78
N ALA A 116 15.96 9.51 -11.30
CA ALA A 116 15.81 9.31 -12.74
C ALA A 116 14.84 10.30 -13.39
N VAL A 117 13.76 10.69 -12.70
CA VAL A 117 12.69 11.58 -13.19
C VAL A 117 12.32 12.60 -12.10
N PRO A 118 13.03 13.75 -12.01
CA PRO A 118 12.87 14.71 -10.91
C PRO A 118 11.49 15.38 -10.82
N SER A 119 10.67 15.31 -11.86
CA SER A 119 9.31 15.85 -11.87
C SER A 119 8.26 14.90 -11.29
N ILE A 120 8.64 13.70 -10.85
CA ILE A 120 7.74 12.75 -10.19
C ILE A 120 6.95 13.40 -9.04
N PRO A 121 7.57 14.16 -8.11
CA PRO A 121 6.86 14.76 -6.98
C PRO A 121 5.77 15.77 -7.38
N ASP A 122 5.84 16.36 -8.58
CA ASP A 122 4.81 17.29 -9.09
C ASP A 122 3.45 16.60 -9.26
N ASN A 123 3.43 15.26 -9.34
CA ASN A 123 2.22 14.46 -9.47
C ASN A 123 1.57 14.13 -8.12
N GLU A 124 2.28 14.29 -6.99
CA GLU A 124 1.78 13.89 -5.66
C GLU A 124 0.42 14.51 -5.31
N PRO A 125 0.12 15.80 -5.58
CA PRO A 125 -1.20 16.35 -5.28
C PRO A 125 -2.32 15.66 -6.06
N TYR A 126 -2.07 15.32 -7.32
CA TYR A 126 -3.03 14.60 -8.15
C TYR A 126 -3.20 13.16 -7.66
N TRP A 127 -2.10 12.46 -7.39
CA TRP A 127 -2.10 11.10 -6.84
C TRP A 127 -2.80 11.01 -5.50
N SER A 128 -2.59 11.98 -4.61
CA SER A 128 -3.29 12.06 -3.33
C SER A 128 -4.80 12.16 -3.53
N GLY A 129 -5.26 12.95 -4.51
CA GLY A 129 -6.68 13.02 -4.85
C GLY A 129 -7.23 11.70 -5.38
N GLN A 130 -6.47 10.99 -6.23
CA GLN A 130 -6.85 9.67 -6.73
C GLN A 130 -6.92 8.63 -5.61
N LEU A 131 -5.97 8.63 -4.68
CA LEU A 131 -5.94 7.72 -3.53
C LEU A 131 -7.06 8.02 -2.53
N GLU A 132 -7.39 9.29 -2.29
CA GLU A 132 -8.56 9.66 -1.46
C GLU A 132 -9.86 9.18 -2.11
N GLN A 133 -10.02 9.36 -3.42
CA GLN A 133 -11.18 8.83 -4.15
C GLN A 133 -11.26 7.30 -4.07
N ALA A 134 -10.11 6.62 -4.06
CA ALA A 134 -9.99 5.17 -3.92
C ALA A 134 -10.05 4.66 -2.48
N TRP A 135 -10.08 5.54 -1.48
CA TRP A 135 -9.96 5.16 -0.08
C TRP A 135 -10.95 4.07 0.37
N PRO A 136 -12.25 4.12 0.01
CA PRO A 136 -13.18 3.05 0.39
C PRO A 136 -12.79 1.66 -0.16
N VAL A 137 -12.10 1.62 -1.30
CA VAL A 137 -11.59 0.38 -1.91
C VAL A 137 -10.40 -0.13 -1.11
N VAL A 138 -9.48 0.76 -0.72
CA VAL A 138 -8.33 0.46 0.12
C VAL A 138 -8.79 -0.10 1.47
N GLU A 139 -9.74 0.57 2.15
CA GLU A 139 -10.31 0.10 3.42
C GLU A 139 -10.94 -1.30 3.28
N LYS A 140 -11.68 -1.53 2.18
CA LYS A 140 -12.31 -2.82 1.92
C LYS A 140 -11.30 -3.95 1.76
N LEU A 141 -10.23 -3.72 0.99
CA LEU A 141 -9.17 -4.70 0.77
C LEU A 141 -8.33 -4.91 2.05
N ALA A 142 -7.98 -3.85 2.75
CA ALA A 142 -7.27 -3.90 4.03
C ALA A 142 -8.06 -4.70 5.08
N GLY A 143 -9.36 -4.46 5.20
CA GLY A 143 -10.25 -5.24 6.06
C GLY A 143 -10.26 -6.73 5.72
N ALA A 144 -10.39 -7.06 4.42
CA ALA A 144 -10.34 -8.45 3.98
C ALA A 144 -8.99 -9.14 4.27
N LEU A 145 -7.87 -8.41 4.11
CA LEU A 145 -6.54 -8.91 4.46
C LEU A 145 -6.40 -9.19 5.96
N ARG A 146 -6.95 -8.30 6.80
CA ARG A 146 -6.97 -8.49 8.25
C ARG A 146 -7.83 -9.68 8.65
N ASP A 147 -8.99 -9.86 8.04
CA ASP A 147 -9.84 -11.03 8.28
C ASP A 147 -9.10 -12.33 7.95
N ARG A 148 -8.33 -12.35 6.84
CA ARG A 148 -7.48 -13.49 6.48
C ARG A 148 -6.35 -13.70 7.49
N LEU A 149 -5.71 -12.64 7.96
CA LEU A 149 -4.66 -12.71 8.97
C LEU A 149 -5.18 -13.26 10.30
N ASN A 150 -6.36 -12.78 10.73
CA ASN A 150 -7.02 -13.20 11.96
C ASN A 150 -7.50 -14.66 11.91
N GLY A 151 -7.91 -15.12 10.73
CA GLY A 151 -8.28 -16.52 10.49
C GLY A 151 -7.11 -17.44 10.16
N ALA A 152 -5.87 -16.95 10.09
CA ALA A 152 -4.72 -17.75 9.72
C ALA A 152 -4.19 -18.54 10.94
N GLU A 153 -3.98 -19.85 10.73
CA GLU A 153 -3.34 -20.71 11.72
C GLU A 153 -1.91 -20.24 12.01
N PRO A 154 -1.54 -20.02 13.29
CA PRO A 154 -0.18 -19.71 13.68
C PRO A 154 0.81 -20.80 13.27
N ARG A 155 2.00 -20.42 12.81
CA ARG A 155 3.07 -21.34 12.42
C ARG A 155 4.39 -20.95 13.10
N PRO A 156 5.30 -21.90 13.37
CA PRO A 156 6.60 -21.56 13.92
C PRO A 156 7.36 -20.57 13.02
N TYR A 157 7.85 -19.47 13.60
CA TYR A 157 8.67 -18.47 12.92
C TYR A 157 10.14 -18.79 13.12
N LEU A 158 10.85 -19.06 12.01
CA LEU A 158 12.28 -19.42 12.00
C LEU A 158 12.61 -20.52 13.04
N PRO A 159 11.98 -21.72 12.94
CA PRO A 159 12.19 -22.80 13.90
C PRO A 159 13.65 -23.27 13.96
N GLU A 160 14.39 -23.08 12.86
CA GLU A 160 15.82 -23.41 12.71
C GLU A 160 16.72 -22.57 13.63
N LEU A 161 16.25 -21.41 14.10
CA LEU A 161 16.98 -20.52 15.01
C LEU A 161 16.62 -20.74 16.48
N GLY A 162 15.85 -21.79 16.81
CA GLY A 162 15.54 -22.17 18.19
C GLY A 162 14.57 -21.24 18.92
N GLY A 163 13.82 -20.39 18.20
CA GLY A 163 12.84 -19.48 18.77
C GLY A 163 11.45 -20.11 18.93
N ASN A 164 10.72 -19.71 19.98
CA ASN A 164 9.32 -20.11 20.21
C ASN A 164 8.29 -19.12 19.64
N ARG A 165 8.72 -18.22 18.74
CA ARG A 165 7.81 -17.23 18.15
C ARG A 165 6.97 -17.89 17.07
N THR A 166 5.72 -17.45 16.97
CA THR A 166 4.78 -17.86 15.94
C THR A 166 4.53 -16.72 14.96
N MET A 167 4.25 -17.07 13.71
CA MET A 167 3.84 -16.14 12.67
C MET A 167 2.48 -16.53 12.10
N ARG A 168 1.72 -15.53 11.66
CA ARG A 168 0.47 -15.68 10.91
C ARG A 168 0.58 -14.88 9.62
N ASN A 169 0.03 -15.42 8.53
CA ASN A 169 -0.02 -14.75 7.23
C ASN A 169 -1.44 -14.78 6.67
N GLY A 170 -1.98 -13.62 6.35
CA GLY A 170 -3.15 -13.45 5.49
C GLY A 170 -2.70 -13.18 4.07
N SER A 171 -3.32 -13.83 3.07
CA SER A 171 -3.00 -13.56 1.66
C SER A 171 -4.24 -13.65 0.80
N MET A 172 -4.24 -12.86 -0.28
CA MET A 172 -5.26 -12.92 -1.33
C MET A 172 -4.58 -13.03 -2.69
N THR A 173 -5.07 -13.96 -3.50
CA THR A 173 -4.64 -14.14 -4.89
C THR A 173 -5.22 -13.05 -5.79
N TYR A 174 -4.66 -12.90 -6.99
CA TYR A 174 -5.14 -11.94 -7.98
C TYR A 174 -6.65 -12.03 -8.22
N GLY A 175 -7.15 -13.26 -8.44
CA GLY A 175 -8.58 -13.49 -8.70
C GLY A 175 -9.46 -13.07 -7.52
N GLU A 176 -9.02 -13.31 -6.29
CA GLU A 176 -9.73 -12.88 -5.07
C GLU A 176 -9.71 -11.35 -4.92
N VAL A 177 -8.56 -10.72 -5.14
CA VAL A 177 -8.40 -9.26 -5.09
C VAL A 177 -9.31 -8.61 -6.12
N VAL A 178 -9.20 -8.99 -7.40
CA VAL A 178 -10.00 -8.41 -8.49
C VAL A 178 -11.48 -8.60 -8.24
N LYS A 179 -11.91 -9.80 -7.83
CA LYS A 179 -13.31 -10.06 -7.51
C LYS A 179 -13.83 -9.13 -6.41
N LEU A 180 -12.99 -8.81 -5.42
CA LEU A 180 -13.35 -7.93 -4.31
C LEU A 180 -13.39 -6.45 -4.73
N VAL A 181 -12.35 -5.97 -5.40
CA VAL A 181 -12.10 -4.52 -5.56
C VAL A 181 -12.59 -3.94 -6.88
N LYS A 182 -12.66 -4.76 -7.96
CA LYS A 182 -13.04 -4.28 -9.29
C LYS A 182 -14.40 -3.57 -9.32
N PRO A 183 -15.49 -4.13 -8.75
CA PRO A 183 -16.79 -3.46 -8.78
C PRO A 183 -16.77 -2.09 -8.08
N LEU A 184 -15.94 -1.96 -7.04
CA LEU A 184 -15.79 -0.72 -6.28
C LEU A 184 -14.98 0.31 -7.07
N LEU A 185 -13.88 -0.10 -7.70
CA LEU A 185 -13.09 0.76 -8.59
C LEU A 185 -13.89 1.23 -9.81
N GLU A 186 -14.74 0.37 -10.37
CA GLU A 186 -15.68 0.73 -11.45
C GLU A 186 -16.70 1.77 -10.96
N THR A 187 -17.25 1.60 -9.76
CA THR A 187 -18.19 2.57 -9.15
C THR A 187 -17.53 3.93 -8.94
N CYS A 188 -16.27 3.94 -8.54
CA CYS A 188 -15.49 5.17 -8.38
C CYS A 188 -14.96 5.73 -9.70
N GLY A 189 -15.16 5.07 -10.85
CA GLY A 189 -14.65 5.50 -12.16
C GLY A 189 -13.13 5.41 -12.32
N MET A 190 -12.45 4.61 -11.50
CA MET A 190 -10.97 4.53 -11.44
C MET A 190 -10.40 3.20 -11.92
N TRP A 191 -11.24 2.27 -12.40
CA TRP A 191 -10.76 1.04 -12.99
C TRP A 191 -9.98 1.33 -14.27
N ARG A 192 -8.64 1.17 -14.23
CA ARG A 192 -7.72 1.41 -15.35
C ARG A 192 -7.76 2.84 -15.90
N TYR A 193 -7.85 3.83 -15.01
CA TYR A 193 -8.04 5.23 -15.39
C TYR A 193 -6.72 5.98 -15.64
N LEU A 194 -5.61 5.53 -15.07
CA LEU A 194 -4.32 6.20 -15.16
C LEU A 194 -3.50 5.57 -16.29
N SER A 195 -3.58 6.14 -17.50
CA SER A 195 -2.76 5.78 -18.67
C SER A 195 -1.47 6.59 -18.72
#